data_AF-A0A024T9T5-F1
#
_entry.id   AF-A0A024T9T5-F1
#
_cell.length_a   1.000
_cell.length_b   1.000
_cell.length_c   1.000
_cell.angle_alpha   90.00
_cell.angle_beta   90.00
_cell.angle_gamma   90.00
#
_symmetry.space_group_name_H-M   'P 1'
#
loop_
_entity.id
_entity.type
_entity.pdbx_description
1 polymer ?
#
loop_
_entity_poly.entity_id
_entity_poly.type
_entity_poly.pdbx_seq_one_letter_code
_entity_poly.pdbx_strand_id
1 'polypeptide(L)'
;MASSPRQEPDDEPPMDPESWGMPLIPNAEVPQNVVDAMKVAGATYSTMSDGGLCMIEVRHGDHAWEVYEKWLNLFDGGTMLVCASFRPTVDEFDVCPSREKGSHITWEVNSIVHHFSGLTMDNLPVGQRIPAPTADTLVIEKMRDPRVALDPLIECLRDPPDTYETLHGLPAGSYLCDLQHIWTGTIVMMAIFK
;
A
#
# COMPACT_ATOMS: atom_id res chain seq x y z
N MET A 1 -24.96 -34.75 -47.26
CA MET A 1 -24.45 -33.45 -46.77
C MET A 1 -24.03 -33.64 -45.33
N ALA A 2 -22.74 -33.54 -45.05
CA ALA A 2 -22.13 -33.91 -43.78
C ALA A 2 -22.24 -32.76 -42.77
N SER A 3 -22.66 -33.06 -41.56
CA SER A 3 -22.69 -32.13 -40.42
C SER A 3 -21.29 -32.01 -39.82
N SER A 4 -20.78 -30.77 -39.69
CA SER A 4 -19.51 -30.49 -39.01
C SER A 4 -19.65 -30.68 -37.48
N PRO A 5 -18.65 -31.24 -36.80
CA PRO A 5 -18.64 -31.33 -35.35
C PRO A 5 -18.27 -29.97 -34.72
N ARG A 6 -18.93 -29.64 -33.59
CA ARG A 6 -18.61 -28.49 -32.74
C ARG A 6 -17.23 -28.69 -32.11
N GLN A 7 -16.33 -27.72 -32.26
CA GLN A 7 -15.14 -27.60 -31.43
C GLN A 7 -15.57 -27.23 -30.00
N GLU A 8 -15.14 -28.04 -29.03
CA GLU A 8 -15.15 -27.65 -27.62
C GLU A 8 -14.10 -26.54 -27.41
N PRO A 9 -14.34 -25.55 -26.53
CA PRO A 9 -13.35 -24.54 -26.23
C PRO A 9 -12.16 -25.19 -25.51
N ASP A 10 -10.96 -24.94 -26.04
CA ASP A 10 -9.70 -25.28 -25.39
C ASP A 10 -9.71 -24.68 -23.97
N ASP A 11 -9.72 -25.54 -22.94
CA ASP A 11 -9.45 -25.17 -21.56
C ASP A 11 -7.98 -24.71 -21.49
N GLU A 12 -7.73 -23.42 -21.71
CA GLU A 12 -6.47 -22.81 -21.33
C GLU A 12 -6.27 -23.05 -19.82
N PRO A 13 -5.16 -23.68 -19.39
CA PRO A 13 -4.90 -23.85 -17.98
C PRO A 13 -4.87 -22.48 -17.30
N PRO A 14 -5.43 -22.34 -16.09
CA PRO A 14 -5.44 -21.06 -15.38
C PRO A 14 -4.01 -20.54 -15.28
N MET A 15 -3.77 -19.40 -15.93
CA MET A 15 -2.46 -18.76 -15.99
C MET A 15 -1.94 -18.50 -14.57
N ASP A 16 -0.74 -19.01 -14.30
CA ASP A 16 -0.06 -18.80 -13.01
C ASP A 16 0.17 -17.30 -12.78
N PRO A 17 -0.28 -16.71 -11.65
CA PRO A 17 -0.01 -15.33 -11.28
C PRO A 17 1.48 -14.95 -11.33
N GLU A 18 2.39 -15.92 -11.15
CA GLU A 18 3.85 -15.70 -11.28
C GLU A 18 4.27 -15.26 -12.69
N SER A 19 3.51 -15.63 -13.72
CA SER A 19 3.83 -15.32 -15.13
C SER A 19 3.63 -13.85 -15.51
N TRP A 20 2.95 -13.06 -14.68
CA TRP A 20 2.64 -11.64 -14.92
C TRP A 20 3.71 -10.67 -14.40
N GLY A 21 4.78 -11.18 -13.78
CA GLY A 21 5.78 -10.33 -13.12
C GLY A 21 5.20 -9.52 -11.96
N MET A 22 3.98 -9.82 -11.52
CA MET A 22 3.41 -9.25 -10.32
C MET A 22 4.01 -9.97 -9.12
N PRO A 23 4.47 -9.24 -8.09
CA PRO A 23 4.97 -9.89 -6.90
C PRO A 23 3.86 -10.77 -6.32
N LEU A 24 4.21 -12.03 -6.01
CA LEU A 24 3.30 -12.99 -5.40
C LEU A 24 2.52 -12.34 -4.26
N ILE A 25 1.19 -12.44 -4.33
CA ILE A 25 0.29 -11.94 -3.31
C ILE A 25 0.68 -12.56 -1.95
N PRO A 26 0.64 -11.82 -0.84
CA PRO A 26 0.90 -12.35 0.48
C PRO A 26 0.12 -13.63 0.78
N ASN A 27 0.76 -14.65 1.34
CA ASN A 27 0.03 -15.81 1.86
C ASN A 27 -0.78 -15.50 3.14
N ALA A 28 -0.82 -14.24 3.56
CA ALA A 28 -1.47 -13.78 4.77
C ALA A 28 -2.70 -12.93 4.43
N GLU A 29 -3.75 -13.13 5.23
CA GLU A 29 -5.01 -12.42 5.18
C GLU A 29 -5.22 -11.65 6.48
N VAL A 30 -5.89 -10.50 6.40
CA VAL A 30 -6.37 -9.82 7.59
C VAL A 30 -7.53 -10.63 8.16
N PRO A 31 -7.48 -11.10 9.43
CA PRO A 31 -8.55 -11.90 9.99
C PRO A 31 -9.88 -11.15 10.00
N GLN A 32 -10.98 -11.85 9.70
CA GLN A 32 -12.30 -11.22 9.61
C GLN A 32 -12.72 -10.50 10.90
N ASN A 33 -12.34 -11.03 12.08
CA ASN A 33 -12.62 -10.36 13.35
C ASN A 33 -11.86 -9.04 13.52
N VAL A 34 -10.70 -8.88 12.88
CA VAL A 34 -9.95 -7.61 12.83
C VAL A 34 -10.65 -6.65 11.87
N VAL A 35 -11.06 -7.12 10.69
CA VAL A 35 -11.85 -6.35 9.71
C VAL A 35 -13.13 -5.81 10.34
N ASP A 36 -13.90 -6.66 11.02
CA ASP A 36 -15.15 -6.27 11.68
C ASP A 36 -14.88 -5.27 12.82
N ALA A 37 -13.80 -5.44 13.58
CA ALA A 37 -13.41 -4.50 14.62
C ALA A 37 -13.02 -3.13 14.05
N MET A 38 -12.27 -3.08 12.94
CA MET A 38 -11.96 -1.82 12.23
C MET A 38 -13.23 -1.10 11.76
N LYS A 39 -14.21 -1.84 11.22
CA LYS A 39 -15.50 -1.28 10.81
C LYS A 39 -16.27 -0.69 11.99
N VAL A 40 -16.31 -1.40 13.12
CA VAL A 40 -16.94 -0.91 14.35
C VAL A 40 -16.21 0.33 14.88
N ALA A 41 -14.89 0.39 14.72
CA ALA A 41 -14.05 1.52 15.10
C ALA A 41 -14.15 2.73 14.16
N GLY A 42 -14.92 2.63 13.06
CA GLY A 42 -15.24 3.75 12.17
C GLY A 42 -14.52 3.73 10.81
N ALA A 43 -13.82 2.66 10.45
CA ALA A 43 -13.23 2.52 9.12
C ALA A 43 -14.29 2.54 8.01
N THR A 44 -13.99 3.21 6.91
CA THR A 44 -14.81 3.10 5.70
C THR A 44 -14.53 1.76 5.03
N TYR A 45 -15.57 1.01 4.71
CA TYR A 45 -15.48 -0.32 4.12
C TYR A 45 -16.21 -0.36 2.78
N SER A 46 -15.54 -0.87 1.76
CA SER A 46 -16.15 -1.15 0.45
C SER A 46 -15.71 -2.51 -0.08
N THR A 47 -16.59 -3.16 -0.83
CA THR A 47 -16.27 -4.40 -1.54
C THR A 47 -16.15 -4.08 -3.03
N MET A 48 -15.04 -4.45 -3.65
CA MET A 48 -14.83 -4.29 -5.08
C MET A 48 -15.63 -5.36 -5.82
N SER A 49 -16.38 -4.96 -6.85
CA SER A 49 -17.45 -5.76 -7.48
C SER A 49 -16.98 -7.06 -8.16
N ASP A 50 -15.67 -7.20 -8.42
CA ASP A 50 -15.18 -8.16 -9.42
C ASP A 50 -14.27 -9.26 -8.85
N GLY A 51 -14.08 -9.36 -7.51
CA GLY A 51 -13.12 -10.35 -6.99
C GLY A 51 -13.13 -10.65 -5.49
N GLY A 52 -14.14 -10.21 -4.73
CA GLY A 52 -14.18 -10.46 -3.28
C GLY A 52 -13.12 -9.71 -2.47
N LEU A 53 -12.38 -8.80 -3.11
CA LEU A 53 -11.42 -7.92 -2.45
C LEU A 53 -12.18 -6.85 -1.65
N CYS A 54 -11.90 -6.76 -0.36
CA CYS A 54 -12.38 -5.67 0.47
C CYS A 54 -11.34 -4.56 0.58
N MET A 55 -11.81 -3.32 0.54
CA MET A 55 -11.01 -2.13 0.77
C MET A 55 -11.47 -1.49 2.08
N ILE A 56 -10.51 -1.26 2.96
CA ILE A 56 -10.72 -0.69 4.29
C ILE A 56 -9.89 0.59 4.35
N GLU A 57 -10.57 1.72 4.38
CA GLU A 57 -9.92 3.01 4.53
C GLU A 57 -9.91 3.38 6.01
N VAL A 58 -8.71 3.73 6.50
CA VAL A 58 -8.45 4.13 7.87
C VAL A 58 -7.65 5.44 7.88
N ARG A 59 -7.73 6.19 8.97
CA ARG A 59 -6.86 7.36 9.18
C ARG A 59 -5.79 7.01 10.19
N HIS A 60 -4.54 7.28 9.85
CA HIS A 60 -3.42 7.05 10.79
C HIS A 60 -3.66 7.74 12.15
N GLY A 61 -3.56 6.95 13.22
CA GLY A 61 -3.80 7.40 14.60
C GLY A 61 -5.27 7.46 15.03
N ASP A 62 -6.22 7.06 14.19
CA ASP A 62 -7.61 6.86 14.60
C ASP A 62 -7.84 5.50 15.27
N HIS A 63 -9.03 5.27 15.79
CA HIS A 63 -9.32 4.02 16.50
C HIS A 63 -9.31 2.78 15.59
N ALA A 64 -9.63 2.92 14.31
CA ALA A 64 -9.57 1.81 13.36
C ALA A 64 -8.12 1.45 13.02
N TRP A 65 -7.24 2.46 12.89
CA TRP A 65 -5.80 2.29 12.78
C TRP A 65 -5.23 1.57 14.00
N GLU A 66 -5.59 1.98 15.22
CA GLU A 66 -5.14 1.32 16.46
C GLU A 66 -5.48 -0.19 16.48
N VAL A 67 -6.67 -0.57 16.00
CA VAL A 67 -7.07 -1.99 15.87
C VAL A 67 -6.16 -2.73 14.90
N TYR A 68 -5.93 -2.15 13.73
CA TYR A 68 -5.11 -2.73 12.68
C TYR A 68 -3.64 -2.85 13.10
N GLU A 69 -3.08 -1.77 13.63
CA GLU A 69 -1.72 -1.68 14.14
C GLU A 69 -1.47 -2.69 15.26
N LYS A 70 -2.40 -2.81 16.22
CA LYS A 70 -2.31 -3.80 17.29
C LYS A 70 -2.25 -5.23 16.76
N TRP A 71 -3.08 -5.56 15.76
CA TRP A 71 -3.04 -6.86 15.12
C TRP A 71 -1.70 -7.08 14.40
N LEU A 72 -1.26 -6.11 13.61
CA LEU A 72 -0.05 -6.23 12.81
C LEU A 72 1.22 -6.33 13.67
N ASN A 73 1.24 -5.67 14.83
CA ASN A 73 2.33 -5.79 15.79
C ASN A 73 2.42 -7.18 16.44
N LEU A 74 1.32 -7.93 16.50
CA LEU A 74 1.26 -9.31 16.99
C LEU A 74 1.43 -10.36 15.89
N PHE A 75 1.53 -9.93 14.62
CA PHE A 75 1.63 -10.81 13.47
C PHE A 75 3.03 -11.45 13.40
N ASP A 76 3.09 -12.76 13.59
CA ASP A 76 4.34 -13.53 13.70
C ASP A 76 4.68 -14.29 12.40
N GLY A 77 4.83 -13.54 11.31
CA GLY A 77 5.45 -14.04 10.07
C GLY A 77 4.59 -13.92 8.82
N GLY A 78 5.26 -13.69 7.69
CA GLY A 78 4.63 -13.42 6.39
C GLY A 78 5.19 -12.14 5.79
N THR A 79 4.72 -11.80 4.60
CA THR A 79 5.06 -10.54 3.92
C THR A 79 3.78 -9.85 3.52
N MET A 80 3.82 -8.54 3.35
CA MET A 80 2.71 -7.74 2.85
C MET A 80 3.16 -7.03 1.58
N LEU A 81 2.25 -6.79 0.64
CA LEU A 81 2.56 -5.90 -0.47
C LEU A 81 2.25 -4.46 -0.06
N VAL A 82 3.17 -3.55 -0.35
CA VAL A 82 3.05 -2.13 -0.01
C VAL A 82 3.24 -1.31 -1.26
N CYS A 83 2.35 -0.35 -1.46
CA CYS A 83 2.40 0.59 -2.57
C CYS A 83 1.97 1.96 -2.05
N ALA A 84 2.61 3.03 -2.54
CA ALA A 84 2.19 4.39 -2.28
C ALA A 84 1.77 5.04 -3.60
N SER A 85 0.58 5.65 -3.66
CA SER A 85 0.09 6.27 -4.90
C SER A 85 -0.47 7.67 -4.65
N PHE A 86 -0.09 8.64 -5.48
CA PHE A 86 -0.71 9.96 -5.47
C PHE A 86 -2.05 9.91 -6.24
N ARG A 87 -3.17 9.76 -5.53
CA ARG A 87 -4.51 9.68 -6.13
C ARG A 87 -5.53 10.43 -5.26
N PRO A 88 -5.40 11.77 -5.16
CA PRO A 88 -6.30 12.52 -4.29
C PRO A 88 -7.75 12.35 -4.75
N THR A 89 -8.63 11.92 -3.84
CA THR A 89 -10.08 12.06 -3.97
C THR A 89 -10.39 13.55 -3.91
N VAL A 90 -10.94 14.08 -5.01
CA VAL A 90 -10.88 15.51 -5.39
C VAL A 90 -11.63 16.46 -4.44
N ASP A 91 -12.29 15.94 -3.39
CA ASP A 91 -13.15 16.71 -2.49
C ASP A 91 -12.73 16.68 -1.00
N GLU A 92 -11.61 16.05 -0.63
CA GLU A 92 -11.32 15.76 0.79
C GLU A 92 -10.09 16.46 1.38
N PHE A 93 -9.24 17.10 0.55
CA PHE A 93 -7.95 17.60 1.01
C PHE A 93 -7.82 19.11 0.87
N ASP A 94 -7.79 19.80 2.02
CA ASP A 94 -7.63 21.25 2.13
C ASP A 94 -6.34 21.76 1.46
N VAL A 95 -5.30 20.93 1.40
CA VAL A 95 -3.99 21.24 0.79
C VAL A 95 -3.57 20.10 -0.14
N CYS A 96 -4.14 20.04 -1.34
CA CYS A 96 -3.74 19.07 -2.36
C CYS A 96 -2.69 19.66 -3.32
N PRO A 97 -1.53 19.00 -3.50
CA PRO A 97 -0.56 19.38 -4.54
C PRO A 97 -1.18 19.33 -5.94
N SER A 98 -0.63 20.11 -6.88
CA SER A 98 -1.10 20.09 -8.26
C SER A 98 -0.85 18.73 -8.91
N ARG A 99 -1.72 18.35 -9.86
CA ARG A 99 -1.59 17.10 -10.60
C ARG A 99 -0.24 16.97 -11.34
N GLU A 100 0.35 18.10 -11.75
CA GLU A 100 1.67 18.16 -12.37
C GLU A 100 2.79 17.66 -11.44
N LYS A 101 2.67 17.89 -10.13
CA LYS A 101 3.59 17.34 -9.13
C LYS A 101 3.31 15.87 -8.81
N GLY A 102 2.13 15.35 -9.14
CA GLY A 102 1.67 14.03 -8.73
C GLY A 102 2.58 12.88 -9.16
N SER A 103 3.17 12.95 -10.36
CA SER A 103 4.15 11.94 -10.81
C SER A 103 5.43 11.97 -9.97
N HIS A 104 5.99 13.14 -9.73
CA HIS A 104 7.20 13.30 -8.90
C HIS A 104 6.96 12.90 -7.45
N ILE A 105 5.81 13.28 -6.89
CA ILE A 105 5.38 12.83 -5.56
C ILE A 105 5.30 11.31 -5.54
N THR A 106 4.65 10.69 -6.53
CA THR A 106 4.56 9.23 -6.66
C THR A 106 5.96 8.60 -6.69
N TRP A 107 6.89 9.11 -7.49
CA TRP A 107 8.25 8.60 -7.58
C TRP A 107 9.00 8.66 -6.25
N GLU A 108 8.91 9.79 -5.57
CA GLU A 108 9.58 10.01 -4.30
C GLU A 108 9.01 9.11 -3.18
N VAL A 109 7.68 9.03 -3.03
CA VAL A 109 7.07 8.13 -2.01
C VAL A 109 7.39 6.65 -2.30
N ASN A 110 7.38 6.26 -3.57
CA ASN A 110 7.70 4.88 -3.98
C ASN A 110 9.17 4.52 -3.75
N SER A 111 10.08 5.49 -3.90
CA SER A 111 11.49 5.29 -3.55
C SER A 111 11.68 5.03 -2.06
N ILE A 112 10.94 5.73 -1.20
CA ILE A 112 10.95 5.48 0.25
C ILE A 112 10.42 4.06 0.54
N VAL A 113 9.26 3.69 -0.03
CA VAL A 113 8.69 2.34 0.12
C VAL A 113 9.70 1.27 -0.31
N HIS A 114 10.36 1.46 -1.45
CA HIS A 114 11.40 0.55 -1.96
C HIS A 114 12.57 0.39 -0.98
N HIS A 115 13.08 1.49 -0.41
CA HIS A 115 14.17 1.41 0.56
C HIS A 115 13.76 0.73 1.88
N PHE A 116 12.48 0.79 2.23
CA PHE A 116 11.94 0.14 3.43
C PHE A 116 11.60 -1.34 3.19
N SER A 117 11.33 -1.76 1.95
CA SER A 117 10.78 -3.09 1.64
C SER A 117 11.64 -4.25 2.14
N GLY A 118 12.97 -4.10 2.12
CA GLY A 118 13.91 -5.12 2.57
C GLY A 118 14.21 -5.13 4.08
N LEU A 119 13.71 -4.14 4.84
CA LEU A 119 14.04 -3.96 6.24
C LEU A 119 13.22 -4.87 7.17
N THR A 120 13.73 -5.03 8.39
CA THR A 120 13.05 -5.68 9.51
C THR A 120 13.10 -4.74 10.70
N MET A 121 12.23 -4.92 11.70
CA MET A 121 12.25 -4.05 12.89
C MET A 121 13.62 -3.98 13.57
N ASP A 122 14.36 -5.09 13.61
CA ASP A 122 15.73 -5.15 14.18
C ASP A 122 16.80 -4.41 13.36
N ASN A 123 16.55 -4.23 12.07
CA ASN A 123 17.48 -3.62 11.11
C ASN A 123 16.99 -2.25 10.63
N LEU A 124 15.96 -1.68 11.28
CA LEU A 124 15.54 -0.33 11.00
C LEU A 124 16.74 0.59 11.25
N PRO A 125 17.13 1.40 10.26
CA PRO A 125 18.31 2.22 10.37
C PRO A 125 18.16 3.23 11.50
N VAL A 126 18.86 2.99 12.61
CA VAL A 126 18.99 4.00 13.67
C VAL A 126 19.84 5.14 13.13
N GLY A 127 19.19 6.22 12.69
CA GLY A 127 19.86 7.44 12.22
C GLY A 127 20.62 7.31 10.89
N GLN A 128 20.33 6.30 10.05
CA GLN A 128 20.95 6.20 8.72
C GLN A 128 20.12 6.94 7.66
N ARG A 129 20.83 7.65 6.78
CA ARG A 129 20.27 8.40 5.65
C ARG A 129 19.62 7.45 4.66
N ILE A 130 18.32 7.63 4.44
CA ILE A 130 17.62 7.01 3.32
C ILE A 130 18.22 7.60 2.03
N PRO A 131 18.59 6.76 1.04
CA PRO A 131 19.17 7.24 -0.21
C PRO A 131 18.27 8.23 -0.95
N ALA A 132 18.85 8.94 -1.92
CA ALA A 132 18.05 9.80 -2.81
C ALA A 132 17.04 8.96 -3.62
N PRO A 133 15.94 9.58 -4.11
CA PRO A 133 14.91 8.88 -4.88
C PRO A 133 15.49 8.06 -6.04
N THR A 134 15.04 6.80 -6.18
CA THR A 134 15.47 5.87 -7.23
C THR A 134 14.35 5.38 -8.13
N ALA A 135 13.10 5.49 -7.70
CA ALA A 135 11.94 5.09 -8.49
C ALA A 135 11.56 6.18 -9.51
N ASP A 136 11.17 5.76 -10.70
CA ASP A 136 10.65 6.59 -11.79
C ASP A 136 9.22 6.16 -12.20
N THR A 137 8.62 5.28 -11.38
CA THR A 137 7.28 4.72 -11.59
C THR A 137 6.66 4.34 -10.24
N LEU A 138 5.38 3.97 -10.27
CA LEU A 138 4.73 3.31 -9.14
C LEU A 138 5.32 1.91 -8.99
N VAL A 139 5.70 1.54 -7.77
CA VAL A 139 6.19 0.20 -7.44
C VAL A 139 5.26 -0.46 -6.43
N ILE A 140 5.11 -1.77 -6.56
CA ILE A 140 4.44 -2.60 -5.54
C ILE A 140 5.52 -3.45 -4.93
N GLU A 141 5.84 -3.19 -3.68
CA GLU A 141 6.97 -3.77 -2.99
C GLU A 141 6.53 -4.85 -2.03
N LYS A 142 7.28 -5.94 -1.98
CA LYS A 142 7.09 -6.99 -0.99
C LYS A 142 7.82 -6.60 0.30
N MET A 143 7.06 -6.11 1.27
CA MET A 143 7.59 -5.74 2.58
C MET A 143 7.97 -7.01 3.36
N ARG A 144 9.26 -7.11 3.68
CA ARG A 144 9.85 -8.25 4.38
C ARG A 144 9.29 -8.42 5.79
N ASP A 145 9.13 -7.32 6.51
CA ASP A 145 8.50 -7.26 7.83
C ASP A 145 7.34 -6.26 7.77
N PRO A 146 6.07 -6.70 7.76
CA PRO A 146 4.92 -5.82 7.63
C PRO A 146 4.86 -4.68 8.67
N ARG A 147 5.47 -4.87 9.85
CA ARG A 147 5.50 -3.85 10.91
C ARG A 147 6.33 -2.62 10.53
N VAL A 148 7.29 -2.78 9.61
CA VAL A 148 8.06 -1.65 9.06
C VAL A 148 7.15 -0.68 8.30
N ALA A 149 6.03 -1.16 7.75
CA ALA A 149 5.05 -0.33 7.05
C ALA A 149 4.12 0.46 7.99
N LEU A 150 4.22 0.29 9.31
CA LEU A 150 3.53 1.10 10.30
C LEU A 150 4.28 2.43 10.52
N ASP A 151 4.41 2.87 11.76
CA ASP A 151 5.10 4.11 12.13
C ASP A 151 6.43 4.34 11.41
N PRO A 152 7.36 3.37 11.29
CA PRO A 152 8.68 3.65 10.70
C PRO A 152 8.61 4.20 9.26
N LEU A 153 7.81 3.56 8.40
CA LEU A 153 7.61 4.02 7.03
C LEU A 153 6.78 5.30 6.99
N ILE A 154 5.72 5.37 7.80
CA ILE A 154 4.78 6.50 7.81
C ILE A 154 5.48 7.78 8.26
N GLU A 155 6.27 7.73 9.34
CA GLU A 155 7.05 8.86 9.83
C GLU A 155 8.03 9.35 8.76
N CYS A 156 8.72 8.43 8.07
CA CYS A 156 9.61 8.80 6.99
C CYS A 156 8.88 9.46 5.80
N LEU A 157 7.70 8.98 5.44
CA LEU A 157 6.92 9.60 4.36
C LEU A 157 6.51 11.04 4.72
N ARG A 158 6.18 11.29 6.00
CA ARG A 158 5.84 12.62 6.51
C ARG A 158 7.03 13.57 6.56
N ASP A 159 8.16 13.07 7.05
CA ASP A 159 9.40 13.82 7.21
C ASP A 159 10.56 13.15 6.43
N PRO A 160 10.54 13.25 5.09
CA PRO A 160 11.55 12.62 4.26
C PRO A 160 12.88 13.41 4.30
N PRO A 161 14.01 12.75 4.04
CA PRO A 161 15.31 13.43 3.96
C PRO A 161 15.33 14.55 2.91
N ASP A 162 16.19 15.55 3.10
CA ASP A 162 16.33 16.72 2.19
C ASP A 162 16.60 16.35 0.72
N THR A 163 17.09 15.14 0.43
CA THR A 163 17.27 14.63 -0.95
C THR A 163 15.96 14.35 -1.69
N TYR A 164 14.84 14.33 -0.99
CA TYR A 164 13.48 14.18 -1.54
C TYR A 164 12.86 15.56 -1.74
N GLU A 165 13.40 16.32 -2.70
CA GLU A 165 13.09 17.73 -2.88
C GLU A 165 11.60 18.01 -3.10
N THR A 166 10.90 17.13 -3.83
CA THR A 166 9.47 17.31 -4.12
C THR A 166 8.66 17.20 -2.83
N LEU A 167 8.85 16.13 -2.04
CA LEU A 167 8.11 15.91 -0.79
C LEU A 167 8.54 16.89 0.31
N HIS A 168 9.83 17.21 0.39
CA HIS A 168 10.35 18.17 1.35
C HIS A 168 9.80 19.58 1.09
N GLY A 169 9.71 19.99 -0.18
CA GLY A 169 9.23 21.30 -0.59
C GLY A 169 7.71 21.52 -0.49
N LEU A 170 6.93 20.51 -0.07
CA LEU A 170 5.49 20.66 0.15
C LEU A 170 5.19 21.38 1.48
N PRO A 171 4.15 22.22 1.55
CA PRO A 171 3.66 22.77 2.81
C PRO A 171 3.23 21.68 3.80
N ALA A 172 3.34 21.97 5.10
CA ALA A 172 2.73 21.13 6.14
C ALA A 172 1.22 20.98 5.92
N GLY A 173 0.69 19.79 6.17
CA GLY A 173 -0.70 19.41 5.90
C GLY A 173 -0.99 19.00 4.47
N SER A 174 0.01 19.04 3.55
CA SER A 174 -0.22 18.63 2.16
C SER A 174 -0.47 17.14 2.06
N TYR A 175 -1.45 16.73 1.24
CA TYR A 175 -1.62 15.34 0.84
C TYR A 175 -0.39 14.84 0.08
N LEU A 176 0.12 13.67 0.48
CA LEU A 176 1.30 13.03 -0.12
C LEU A 176 0.91 11.83 -0.97
N CYS A 177 0.19 10.87 -0.40
CA CYS A 177 -0.19 9.65 -1.11
C CYS A 177 -1.21 8.84 -0.31
N ASP A 178 -1.87 7.90 -0.98
CA ASP A 178 -2.51 6.77 -0.33
C ASP A 178 -1.46 5.67 -0.17
N LEU A 179 -1.15 5.31 1.07
CA LEU A 179 -0.34 4.15 1.40
C LEU A 179 -1.27 2.94 1.50
N GLN A 180 -0.98 1.92 0.71
CA GLN A 180 -1.79 0.72 0.57
C GLN A 180 -1.04 -0.48 1.15
N HIS A 181 -1.67 -1.13 2.13
CA HIS A 181 -1.25 -2.38 2.72
C HIS A 181 -2.10 -3.48 2.11
N ILE A 182 -1.53 -4.18 1.14
CA ILE A 182 -2.23 -5.16 0.31
C ILE A 182 -1.95 -6.55 0.88
N TRP A 183 -3.01 -7.20 1.34
CA TRP A 183 -3.06 -8.58 1.83
C TRP A 183 -3.88 -9.44 0.87
N THR A 184 -3.88 -10.76 1.08
CA THR A 184 -4.86 -11.60 0.38
C THR A 184 -6.28 -11.17 0.80
N GLY A 185 -7.12 -10.87 -0.18
CA GLY A 185 -8.53 -10.51 0.03
C GLY A 185 -8.80 -9.14 0.65
N THR A 186 -7.80 -8.42 1.16
CA THR A 186 -7.98 -7.13 1.86
C THR A 186 -6.92 -6.11 1.45
N ILE A 187 -7.35 -4.88 1.15
CA ILE A 187 -6.47 -3.70 1.08
C ILE A 187 -6.83 -2.78 2.24
N VAL A 188 -5.87 -2.54 3.12
CA VAL A 188 -5.97 -1.46 4.11
C VAL A 188 -5.28 -0.23 3.53
N MET A 189 -6.03 0.85 3.37
CA MET A 189 -5.57 2.08 2.73
C MET A 189 -5.60 3.23 3.73
N MET A 190 -4.59 4.08 3.70
CA MET A 190 -4.56 5.29 4.49
C MET A 190 -3.99 6.46 3.67
N ALA A 191 -4.64 7.62 3.78
CA ALA A 191 -4.10 8.86 3.26
C ALA A 191 -2.97 9.37 4.17
N ILE A 192 -1.81 9.66 3.57
CA ILE A 192 -0.64 10.22 4.22
C ILE A 192 -0.55 11.70 3.88
N PHE A 193 -0.31 12.51 4.91
CA PHE A 193 -0.15 13.95 4.83
C PHE A 193 1.16 14.35 5.48
N LYS A 194 1.79 15.41 4.96
CA LYS A 194 2.99 16.01 5.55
C LYS A 194 2.71 16.64 6.91
#